data_AF-A0A0D0A049-F1
#
_entry.id   AF-A0A0D0A049-F1
#
_cell.length_a   1.000
_cell.length_b   1.000
_cell.length_c   1.000
_cell.angle_alpha   90.00
_cell.angle_beta   90.00
_cell.angle_gamma   90.00
#
_symmetry.space_group_name_H-M   'P 1'
#
loop_
_entity.id
_entity.type
_entity.pdbx_description
1 polymer ?
#
loop_
_entity_poly.entity_id
_entity_poly.type
_entity_poly.pdbx_seq_one_letter_code
_entity_poly.pdbx_strand_id
1 'polypeptide(L)'
;LDNNIATQAKKYCFCYHFWVPKDVFPLTTPPPGYDLDDPACWSTPESKISSLKTKLYFMLPNDLKVHVTTYSNFDHVFSNVVGAERPNILKPVKDNVQQLFAHLGLDANLFTS
;
A
#
# COMPACT_ATOMS: atom_id res chain seq x y z
N LEU A 1 -5.51 12.40 -15.78
CA LEU A 1 -5.69 11.08 -15.15
C LEU A 1 -4.49 10.75 -14.25
N ASP A 2 -3.29 10.66 -14.81
CA ASP A 2 -2.07 10.25 -14.09
C ASP A 2 -1.73 11.11 -12.86
N ASN A 3 -1.87 12.44 -12.93
CA ASN A 3 -1.64 13.31 -11.76
C ASN A 3 -2.59 13.02 -10.58
N ASN A 4 -3.83 12.61 -10.88
CA ASN A 4 -4.79 12.24 -9.85
C ASN A 4 -4.45 10.88 -9.24
N ILE A 5 -4.11 9.89 -10.08
CA ILE A 5 -3.57 8.59 -9.63
C ILE A 5 -2.37 8.81 -8.72
N ALA A 6 -1.44 9.69 -9.14
CA ALA A 6 -0.25 10.00 -8.38
C ALA A 6 -0.57 10.62 -7.01
N THR A 7 -1.46 11.60 -6.97
CA THR A 7 -1.88 12.26 -5.72
C THR A 7 -2.47 11.28 -4.72
N GLN A 8 -3.27 10.32 -5.19
CA GLN A 8 -3.93 9.35 -4.34
C GLN A 8 -2.97 8.24 -3.91
N ALA A 9 -2.11 7.75 -4.80
CA ALA A 9 -1.06 6.76 -4.50
C ALA A 9 -0.17 7.19 -3.32
N LYS A 10 0.20 8.48 -3.25
CA LYS A 10 1.00 9.03 -2.15
C LYS A 10 0.32 8.86 -0.78
N LYS A 11 -1.00 9.06 -0.71
CA LYS A 11 -1.78 8.88 0.52
C LYS A 11 -1.82 7.40 0.93
N TYR A 12 -1.91 6.49 -0.02
CA TYR A 12 -1.97 5.04 0.26
C TYR A 12 -0.62 4.44 0.67
N CYS A 13 0.50 5.05 0.25
CA CYS A 13 1.82 4.63 0.72
C CYS A 13 1.96 4.72 2.26
N PHE A 14 1.16 5.56 2.92
CA PHE A 14 1.08 5.66 4.38
C PHE A 14 0.20 4.57 5.00
N CYS A 15 -0.92 4.20 4.35
CA CYS A 15 -1.91 3.25 4.88
C CYS A 15 -1.56 1.77 4.62
N TYR A 16 -0.78 1.48 3.58
CA TYR A 16 -0.36 0.13 3.19
C TYR A 16 1.12 -0.06 3.51
N HIS A 17 1.41 -0.62 4.70
CA HIS A 17 2.69 -1.18 5.17
C HIS A 17 3.93 -0.94 4.28
N PHE A 18 4.29 0.32 4.04
CA PHE A 18 5.39 0.79 3.17
C PHE A 18 5.47 0.20 1.73
N TRP A 19 4.70 -0.84 1.40
CA TRP A 19 4.86 -1.73 0.26
C TRP A 19 3.48 -2.02 -0.35
N VAL A 20 3.40 -1.97 -1.68
CA VAL A 20 2.29 -2.60 -2.42
C VAL A 20 2.61 -4.09 -2.44
N PRO A 21 1.79 -4.97 -1.83
CA PRO A 21 2.03 -6.39 -1.89
C PRO A 21 2.06 -6.87 -3.34
N LYS A 22 2.94 -7.84 -3.60
CA LYS A 22 2.96 -8.52 -4.90
C LYS A 22 1.58 -9.13 -5.16
N ASP A 23 1.13 -9.07 -6.40
CA ASP A 23 -0.14 -9.65 -6.85
C ASP A 23 -1.42 -8.93 -6.40
N VAL A 24 -1.33 -7.71 -5.82
CA VAL A 24 -2.50 -6.85 -5.57
C VAL A 24 -3.11 -6.33 -6.87
N PHE A 25 -2.33 -6.21 -7.94
CA PHE A 25 -2.85 -5.89 -9.26
C PHE A 25 -3.06 -7.15 -10.11
N PRO A 26 -3.98 -7.14 -11.09
CA PRO A 26 -4.97 -6.09 -11.32
C PRO A 26 -6.03 -6.06 -10.19
N LEU A 27 -6.61 -4.88 -9.96
CA LEU A 27 -7.74 -4.71 -9.06
C LEU A 27 -9.04 -5.02 -9.80
N THR A 28 -9.96 -5.68 -9.10
CA THR A 28 -11.29 -5.98 -9.59
C THR A 28 -12.33 -5.35 -8.68
N THR A 29 -13.49 -5.01 -9.23
CA THR A 29 -14.64 -4.58 -8.43
C THR A 29 -15.01 -5.71 -7.45
N PRO A 30 -15.07 -5.45 -6.14
CA PRO A 30 -15.49 -6.43 -5.16
C PRO A 30 -16.94 -6.87 -5.41
N PRO A 31 -17.30 -8.13 -5.12
CA PRO A 31 -18.69 -8.56 -5.22
C PRO A 31 -19.56 -7.75 -4.23
N PRO A 32 -20.85 -7.55 -4.55
CA PRO A 32 -21.77 -6.88 -3.65
C PRO A 32 -21.81 -7.59 -2.29
N GLY A 33 -21.68 -6.82 -1.20
CA GLY A 33 -21.71 -7.36 0.16
C GLY A 33 -20.42 -8.05 0.61
N TYR A 34 -19.29 -7.87 -0.09
CA TYR A 34 -18.00 -8.37 0.40
C TYR A 34 -17.66 -7.74 1.76
N ASP A 35 -17.60 -8.58 2.79
CA ASP A 35 -17.29 -8.18 4.16
C ASP A 35 -15.79 -8.36 4.44
N LEU A 36 -15.08 -7.26 4.71
CA LEU A 36 -13.65 -7.30 5.06
C LEU A 36 -13.40 -7.72 6.51
N ASP A 37 -14.44 -7.69 7.34
CA ASP A 37 -14.39 -8.07 8.75
C ASP A 37 -14.67 -9.58 8.96
N ASP A 38 -15.10 -10.29 7.91
CA ASP A 38 -15.21 -11.76 7.93
C ASP A 38 -13.81 -12.38 8.18
N PRO A 39 -13.63 -13.18 9.25
CA PRO A 39 -12.37 -13.87 9.51
C PRO A 39 -11.88 -14.73 8.34
N ALA A 40 -12.78 -15.25 7.50
CA ALA A 40 -12.46 -16.04 6.32
C ALA A 40 -11.61 -15.24 5.32
N CYS A 41 -11.77 -13.91 5.24
CA CYS A 41 -10.98 -13.02 4.39
C CYS A 41 -9.47 -13.11 4.65
N TRP A 42 -9.07 -13.45 5.88
CA TRP A 42 -7.65 -13.49 6.28
C TRP A 42 -7.12 -14.90 6.54
N SER A 43 -7.88 -15.92 6.13
CA SER A 43 -7.59 -17.33 6.44
C SER A 43 -6.54 -17.97 5.53
N THR A 44 -6.62 -17.76 4.21
CA THR A 44 -5.69 -18.35 3.23
C THR A 44 -4.87 -17.27 2.51
N PRO A 45 -3.73 -17.62 1.89
CA PRO A 45 -2.97 -16.67 1.07
C PRO A 45 -3.82 -16.02 -0.03
N GLU A 46 -4.68 -16.78 -0.70
CA GLU A 46 -5.56 -16.31 -1.77
C GLU A 46 -6.63 -15.37 -1.23
N SER A 47 -7.27 -15.74 -0.10
CA SER A 47 -8.27 -14.89 0.55
C SER A 47 -7.65 -13.58 1.02
N LYS A 48 -6.43 -13.63 1.57
CA LYS A 48 -5.67 -12.43 1.98
C LYS A 48 -5.42 -11.52 0.80
N ILE A 49 -4.90 -12.05 -0.31
CA ILE A 49 -4.67 -11.24 -1.52
C ILE A 49 -5.99 -10.62 -1.99
N SER A 50 -7.07 -11.40 -2.09
CA SER A 50 -8.40 -10.89 -2.49
C SER A 50 -8.90 -9.78 -1.56
N SER A 51 -8.71 -9.93 -0.25
CA SER A 51 -9.07 -8.93 0.76
C SER A 51 -8.22 -7.67 0.64
N LEU A 52 -6.92 -7.83 0.36
CA LEU A 52 -6.00 -6.72 0.14
C LEU A 52 -6.40 -5.92 -1.12
N LYS A 53 -6.74 -6.61 -2.22
CA LYS A 53 -7.29 -5.99 -3.44
C LYS A 53 -8.56 -5.20 -3.14
N THR A 54 -9.50 -5.85 -2.46
CA THR A 54 -10.79 -5.24 -2.11
C THR A 54 -10.63 -4.03 -1.23
N LYS A 55 -9.77 -4.12 -0.21
CA LYS A 55 -9.43 -3.00 0.67
C LYS A 55 -8.84 -1.83 -0.11
N LEU A 56 -7.89 -2.09 -1.01
CA LEU A 56 -7.31 -1.05 -1.86
C LEU A 56 -8.37 -0.42 -2.77
N TYR A 57 -9.24 -1.23 -3.39
CA TYR A 57 -10.34 -0.74 -4.23
C TYR A 57 -11.29 0.19 -3.45
N PHE A 58 -11.71 -0.20 -2.25
CA PHE A 58 -12.62 0.62 -1.45
C PHE A 58 -12.02 1.95 -1.02
N MET A 59 -10.71 1.96 -0.77
CA MET A 59 -9.97 3.16 -0.43
C MET A 59 -9.92 4.16 -1.59
N LEU A 60 -9.86 3.70 -2.84
CA LEU A 60 -9.80 4.60 -4.00
C LEU A 60 -10.98 5.59 -4.04
N PRO A 61 -10.74 6.85 -4.43
CA PRO A 61 -11.80 7.79 -4.78
C PRO A 61 -12.69 7.24 -5.90
N ASN A 62 -13.96 7.64 -5.90
CA ASN A 62 -14.95 7.11 -6.86
C ASN A 62 -14.56 7.36 -8.32
N ASP A 63 -13.94 8.50 -8.61
CA ASP A 63 -13.41 8.85 -9.92
C ASP A 63 -12.26 7.94 -10.36
N LEU A 64 -11.43 7.44 -9.43
CA LEU A 64 -10.37 6.46 -9.74
C LEU A 64 -10.88 5.01 -9.83
N LYS A 65 -11.98 4.67 -9.13
CA LYS A 65 -12.56 3.31 -9.18
C LYS A 65 -13.00 2.89 -10.58
N VAL A 66 -13.48 3.82 -11.40
CA VAL A 66 -13.86 3.54 -12.80
C VAL A 66 -12.62 3.24 -13.65
N HIS A 67 -11.52 3.92 -13.37
CA HIS A 67 -10.28 3.78 -14.13
C HIS A 67 -9.48 2.54 -13.75
N VAL A 68 -9.65 2.02 -12.53
CA VAL A 68 -8.89 0.87 -12.05
C VAL A 68 -9.08 -0.40 -12.91
N THR A 69 -10.25 -0.55 -13.54
CA THR A 69 -10.59 -1.69 -14.39
C THR A 69 -10.51 -1.38 -15.89
N THR A 70 -10.46 -0.10 -16.27
CA THR A 70 -10.54 0.33 -17.68
C THR A 70 -9.23 0.92 -18.21
N TYR A 71 -8.36 1.40 -17.34
CA TYR A 71 -7.07 1.98 -17.72
C TYR A 71 -5.95 0.94 -17.59
N SER A 72 -5.44 0.48 -18.74
CA SER A 72 -4.48 -0.63 -18.82
C SER A 72 -3.16 -0.40 -18.06
N ASN A 73 -2.76 0.86 -17.86
CA ASN A 73 -1.50 1.21 -17.21
C ASN A 73 -1.68 1.64 -15.74
N PHE A 74 -2.88 1.44 -15.17
CA PHE A 74 -3.18 1.89 -13.80
C PHE A 74 -2.20 1.30 -12.78
N ASP A 75 -1.96 0.00 -12.84
CA ASP A 75 -1.07 -0.75 -11.96
C ASP A 75 0.36 -0.21 -12.00
N HIS A 76 0.88 0.04 -13.20
CA HIS A 76 2.22 0.56 -13.42
C HIS A 76 2.37 1.99 -12.89
N VAL A 77 1.44 2.89 -13.25
CA VAL A 77 1.46 4.29 -12.77
C VAL A 77 1.33 4.35 -11.26
N PHE A 78 0.39 3.59 -10.68
CA PHE A 78 0.18 3.55 -9.24
C PHE A 78 1.40 3.01 -8.51
N SER A 79 1.92 1.86 -8.93
CA SER A 79 3.06 1.21 -8.29
C SER A 79 4.33 2.06 -8.35
N ASN A 80 4.58 2.73 -9.48
CA ASN A 80 5.72 3.63 -9.63
C ASN A 80 5.65 4.83 -8.69
N VAL A 81 4.47 5.45 -8.56
CA VAL A 81 4.32 6.61 -7.66
C VAL A 81 4.45 6.19 -6.20
N VAL A 82 3.85 5.05 -5.80
CA VAL A 82 4.05 4.51 -4.45
C VAL A 82 5.53 4.20 -4.20
N GLY A 83 6.21 3.57 -5.16
CA GLY A 83 7.64 3.28 -5.07
C GLY A 83 8.50 4.52 -4.91
N ALA A 84 8.17 5.61 -5.62
CA ALA A 84 8.86 6.88 -5.54
C ALA A 84 8.58 7.65 -4.25
N GLU A 85 7.38 7.53 -3.67
CA GLU A 85 7.02 8.20 -2.41
C GLU A 85 7.54 7.45 -1.17
N ARG A 86 7.76 6.14 -1.27
CA ARG A 86 8.21 5.29 -0.17
C ARG A 86 9.46 5.83 0.56
N PRO A 87 10.55 6.25 -0.11
CA PRO A 87 11.71 6.83 0.57
C PRO A 87 11.37 8.06 1.40
N ASN A 88 10.43 8.90 0.94
CA ASN A 88 10.04 10.12 1.66
C ASN A 88 9.35 9.80 3.00
N ILE A 89 8.60 8.70 3.07
CA ILE A 89 7.94 8.24 4.31
C ILE A 89 8.93 7.46 5.19
N LEU A 90 9.79 6.62 4.61
CA LEU A 90 10.75 5.83 5.38
C LEU A 90 11.86 6.68 6.00
N LYS A 91 12.25 7.78 5.34
CA LYS A 91 13.30 8.68 5.83
C LYS A 91 13.05 9.18 7.26
N PRO A 92 11.92 9.84 7.58
CA PRO A 92 11.68 10.32 8.94
C PRO A 92 11.62 9.17 9.95
N VAL A 93 11.08 8.00 9.60
CA VAL A 93 11.07 6.83 10.51
C VAL A 93 12.49 6.39 10.84
N LYS A 94 13.35 6.25 9.82
CA LYS A 94 14.77 5.90 10.01
C LYS A 94 15.52 6.95 10.82
N ASP A 95 15.32 8.23 10.51
CA ASP A 95 15.98 9.33 11.19
C ASP A 95 15.59 9.37 12.68
N ASN A 96 14.30 9.14 13.02
CA ASN A 96 13.84 9.07 14.42
C ASN A 96 14.39 7.85 15.16
N VAL A 97 14.42 6.67 14.53
CA VAL A 97 15.00 5.46 15.13
C VAL A 97 16.49 5.66 15.39
N GLN A 98 17.22 6.27 14.45
CA GLN A 98 18.64 6.56 14.61
C GLN A 98 18.90 7.53 15.77
N GLN A 99 18.07 8.57 15.91
CA GLN A 99 18.15 9.50 17.05
C GLN A 99 17.89 8.79 18.39
N LEU A 100 16.90 7.91 18.44
CA LEU A 100 16.60 7.12 19.64
C LEU A 100 17.76 6.20 20.01
N PHE A 101 18.35 5.52 19.04
CA PHE A 101 19.48 4.61 19.28
C PHE A 101 20.70 5.38 19.79
N ALA A 102 21.01 6.52 19.19
CA ALA A 102 22.07 7.40 19.66
C ALA A 102 21.84 7.88 21.10
N HIS A 103 20.59 8.24 21.44
CA HIS A 103 20.22 8.63 22.80
C HIS A 103 20.41 7.50 23.83
N LEU A 104 20.09 6.26 23.43
CA LEU A 104 20.21 5.08 24.28
C LEU A 104 21.62 4.45 24.27
N GLY A 105 22.56 4.99 23.47
CA GLY A 105 23.90 4.42 23.30
C GLY A 105 23.90 3.05 22.62
N LEU A 106 22.88 2.76 21.80
CA LEU A 106 22.73 1.50 21.08
C LEU A 106 23.40 1.56 19.71
N ASP A 107 24.01 0.45 19.28
CA ASP A 107 24.54 0.31 17.92
C ASP A 107 23.40 0.25 16.90
N ALA A 108 23.55 0.95 15.77
CA ALA A 108 22.62 0.88 14.64
C ALA A 108 22.55 -0.54 14.02
N ASN A 109 23.55 -1.39 14.26
CA ASN A 109 23.63 -2.77 13.77
C ASN A 109 23.13 -3.82 14.79
N LEU A 110 22.51 -3.40 15.90
CA LEU A 110 22.07 -4.31 16.97
C LEU A 110 21.14 -5.44 16.48
N PHE A 111 20.41 -5.21 15.38
CA PHE A 111 19.42 -6.14 14.82
C PHE A 111 19.81 -6.71 13.45
N THR A 112 21.00 -6.42 12.93
CA THR A 112 21.48 -7.02 11.69
C THR A 112 22.19 -8.33 12.03
N SER A 113 21.44 -9.45 11.97
CA SER A 113 21.95 -10.83 12.02
C SER A 113 21.88 -11.47 10.65
#